data_AF-A0A0N0YLT0-F1
#
_entry.id   AF-A0A0N0YLT0-F1
#
_cell.length_a   1.000
_cell.length_b   1.000
_cell.length_c   1.000
_cell.angle_alpha   90.00
_cell.angle_beta   90.00
_cell.angle_gamma   90.00
#
_symmetry.space_group_name_H-M   'P 1'
#
loop_
_entity.id
_entity.type
_entity.pdbx_description
1 polymer ?
#
loop_
_entity_poly.entity_id
_entity_poly.type
_entity_poly.pdbx_seq_one_letter_code
_entity_poly.pdbx_strand_id
1 'polypeptide(L)'
;SPHPVLQLGLQETFEAAGSDAVALGTLRRDEDESRRFMTSLAEAHVNGVDLDWQSLFAGHVPAHVDLPTYAFQRRHYWPEALAAPAAGTVD
;
A
#
# COMPACT_ATOMS: atom_id res chain seq x y z
N SER A 1 0.18 -19.65 -10.56
CA SER A 1 0.52 -21.04 -10.94
C SER A 1 1.54 -21.58 -9.95
N PRO A 2 1.66 -22.91 -9.75
CA PRO A 2 2.68 -23.52 -8.87
C PRO A 2 4.12 -23.15 -9.26
N HIS A 3 4.32 -22.79 -10.53
CA HIS A 3 5.60 -22.37 -11.08
C HIS A 3 5.46 -21.02 -11.81
N PRO A 4 6.08 -19.95 -11.30
CA PRO A 4 5.98 -18.61 -11.88
C PRO A 4 6.94 -18.41 -13.07
N VAL A 5 6.92 -19.33 -14.04
CA VAL A 5 7.86 -19.32 -15.18
C VAL A 5 7.71 -18.11 -16.10
N LEU A 6 6.53 -17.47 -16.12
CA LEU A 6 6.26 -16.30 -16.98
C LEU A 6 6.52 -14.97 -16.27
N GLN A 7 6.78 -14.98 -14.96
CA GLN A 7 6.81 -13.74 -14.18
C GLN A 7 7.94 -12.81 -14.66
N LEU A 8 9.12 -13.37 -14.94
CA LEU A 8 10.25 -12.61 -15.47
C LEU A 8 9.96 -12.02 -16.86
N GLY A 9 9.45 -12.83 -17.79
CA GLY A 9 9.14 -12.36 -19.15
C GLY A 9 8.02 -11.32 -19.20
N LEU A 10 7.02 -11.42 -18.30
CA LEU A 10 6.00 -10.39 -18.14
C LEU A 10 6.61 -9.08 -17.64
N GLN A 11 7.50 -9.14 -16.65
CA GLN A 11 8.17 -7.96 -16.10
C GLN A 11 9.04 -7.25 -17.15
N GLU A 12 9.82 -7.99 -17.94
CA GLU A 12 10.58 -7.44 -19.07
C GLU A 12 9.66 -6.76 -20.11
N THR A 13 8.50 -7.35 -20.37
CA THR A 13 7.51 -6.79 -21.30
C THR A 13 6.90 -5.50 -20.76
N PHE A 14 6.59 -5.44 -19.45
CA PHE A 14 6.04 -4.24 -18.82
C PHE A 14 7.05 -3.10 -18.82
N GLU A 15 8.32 -3.38 -18.52
CA GLU A 15 9.40 -2.41 -18.58
C GLU A 15 9.58 -1.86 -20.00
N ALA A 16 9.66 -2.75 -21.00
CA ALA A 16 9.76 -2.35 -22.41
C ALA A 16 8.55 -1.50 -22.89
N ALA A 17 7.38 -1.72 -22.30
CA ALA A 17 6.17 -0.96 -22.57
C ALA A 17 6.03 0.34 -21.73
N GLY A 18 6.94 0.60 -20.77
CA GLY A 18 6.83 1.73 -19.84
C GLY A 18 5.61 1.63 -18.92
N SER A 19 5.19 0.40 -18.57
CA SER A 19 4.00 0.12 -17.75
C SER A 19 4.39 -0.19 -16.31
N ASP A 20 3.66 0.37 -15.35
CA ASP A 20 3.81 0.10 -13.91
C ASP A 20 3.08 -1.20 -13.47
N ALA A 21 2.71 -2.07 -14.40
CA ALA A 21 2.02 -3.32 -14.11
C ALA A 21 2.91 -4.30 -13.31
N VAL A 22 2.29 -5.10 -12.44
CA VAL A 22 2.98 -6.07 -11.59
C VAL A 22 2.46 -7.48 -11.87
N ALA A 23 3.38 -8.44 -12.02
CA ALA A 23 3.07 -9.86 -12.13
C ALA A 23 3.26 -10.54 -10.77
N LEU A 24 2.23 -11.25 -10.29
CA LEU A 24 2.23 -11.92 -8.98
C LEU A 24 2.07 -13.44 -9.11
N GLY A 25 2.73 -14.19 -8.23
CA GLY A 25 2.61 -15.65 -8.16
C GLY A 25 1.65 -16.07 -7.06
N THR A 26 0.54 -16.73 -7.39
CA THR A 26 -0.49 -17.15 -6.41
C THR A 26 -0.17 -18.45 -5.67
N LEU A 27 0.71 -19.29 -6.21
CA LEU A 27 1.12 -20.57 -5.64
C LEU A 27 2.64 -20.72 -5.82
N ARG A 28 3.29 -21.43 -4.92
CA ARG A 28 4.68 -21.87 -5.07
C ARG A 28 4.83 -23.28 -4.53
N ARG A 29 5.62 -24.08 -5.24
CA ARG A 29 5.98 -25.43 -4.79
C ARG A 29 6.68 -25.34 -3.43
N ASP A 30 6.37 -26.29 -2.54
CA ASP A 30 6.97 -26.43 -1.21
C ASP A 30 6.66 -25.27 -0.24
N GLU A 31 5.66 -24.44 -0.54
CA GLU A 31 5.12 -23.43 0.36
C GLU A 31 3.71 -23.77 0.84
N ASP A 32 3.35 -23.31 2.04
CA ASP A 32 1.98 -23.35 2.54
C ASP A 32 1.04 -22.58 1.60
N GLU A 33 0.08 -23.29 1.02
CA GLU A 33 -0.79 -22.77 -0.04
C GLU A 33 -1.63 -21.58 0.45
N SER A 34 -2.11 -21.63 1.68
CA SER A 34 -2.98 -20.59 2.25
C SER A 34 -2.21 -19.32 2.56
N ARG A 35 -1.04 -19.46 3.21
CA ARG A 35 -0.15 -18.32 3.51
C ARG A 35 0.35 -17.68 2.22
N ARG A 36 0.75 -18.47 1.22
CA ARG A 36 1.24 -17.94 -0.06
C ARG A 36 0.14 -17.20 -0.80
N PHE A 37 -1.06 -17.77 -0.86
CA PHE A 37 -2.19 -17.11 -1.49
C PHE A 37 -2.55 -15.77 -0.81
N MET A 38 -2.63 -15.75 0.52
CA MET A 38 -2.89 -14.51 1.28
C MET A 38 -1.81 -13.46 1.09
N THR A 39 -0.54 -13.87 0.99
CA THR A 39 0.57 -12.95 0.71
C THR A 39 0.44 -12.36 -0.70
N SER A 40 0.03 -13.15 -1.69
CA SER A 40 -0.18 -12.65 -3.05
C SER A 40 -1.38 -11.70 -3.17
N LEU A 41 -2.44 -11.90 -2.36
CA LEU A 41 -3.52 -10.91 -2.22
C LEU A 41 -3.02 -9.62 -1.57
N ALA A 42 -2.20 -9.71 -0.52
CA ALA A 42 -1.59 -8.52 0.09
C ALA A 42 -0.70 -7.77 -0.91
N GLU A 43 0.12 -8.48 -1.70
CA GLU A 43 0.93 -7.91 -2.78
C GLU A 43 0.06 -7.21 -3.83
N ALA A 44 -1.07 -7.79 -4.23
CA ALA A 44 -2.00 -7.14 -5.16
C ALA A 44 -2.58 -5.84 -4.58
N HIS A 45 -3.02 -5.89 -3.31
CA HIS A 45 -3.61 -4.74 -2.62
C HIS A 45 -2.64 -3.56 -2.48
N VAL A 46 -1.39 -3.82 -2.07
CA VAL A 46 -0.39 -2.74 -1.94
C VAL A 46 0.03 -2.14 -3.30
N ASN A 47 -0.18 -2.88 -4.39
CA ASN A 47 -0.01 -2.40 -5.76
C ASN A 47 -1.30 -1.78 -6.34
N GLY A 48 -2.30 -1.49 -5.51
CA GLY A 48 -3.48 -0.71 -5.89
C GLY A 48 -4.61 -1.51 -6.52
N VAL A 49 -4.55 -2.85 -6.49
CA VAL A 49 -5.69 -3.67 -6.90
C VAL A 49 -6.79 -3.55 -5.85
N ASP A 50 -7.98 -3.12 -6.29
CA ASP A 50 -9.17 -3.11 -5.43
C ASP A 50 -9.66 -4.54 -5.23
N LEU A 51 -9.77 -4.94 -3.96
CA LEU A 51 -10.13 -6.29 -3.56
C LEU A 51 -11.46 -6.26 -2.81
N ASP A 52 -12.35 -7.17 -3.18
CA ASP A 52 -13.54 -7.44 -2.38
C ASP A 52 -13.17 -8.25 -1.14
N TRP A 53 -12.88 -7.56 -0.04
CA TRP A 53 -12.61 -8.19 1.25
C TRP A 53 -13.82 -8.90 1.86
N GLN A 54 -15.05 -8.56 1.44
CA GLN A 54 -16.26 -9.21 1.96
C GLN A 54 -16.35 -10.67 1.51
N SER A 55 -15.82 -10.98 0.32
CA SER A 55 -15.74 -12.36 -0.18
C SER A 55 -14.94 -13.30 0.73
N LEU A 56 -14.00 -12.80 1.55
CA LEU A 56 -13.28 -13.62 2.53
C LEU A 56 -14.17 -14.08 3.70
N PHE A 57 -15.27 -13.37 3.96
CA PHE A 57 -16.20 -13.66 5.04
C PHE A 57 -17.49 -14.34 4.54
N ALA A 58 -17.52 -14.83 3.30
CA ALA A 58 -18.71 -15.44 2.72
C ALA A 58 -19.33 -16.48 3.68
N GLY A 59 -20.62 -16.31 3.99
CA GLY A 59 -21.37 -17.15 4.93
C GLY A 59 -21.22 -16.79 6.41
N HIS A 60 -20.47 -15.75 6.76
CA HIS A 60 -20.20 -15.32 8.12
C HIS A 60 -20.38 -13.80 8.28
N VAL A 61 -20.78 -13.37 9.48
CA VAL A 61 -20.78 -11.94 9.84
C VAL A 61 -19.60 -11.71 10.78
N PRO A 62 -18.49 -11.10 10.31
CA PRO A 62 -17.34 -10.86 11.16
C PRO A 62 -17.68 -9.84 12.25
N ALA A 63 -17.13 -10.03 13.45
CA ALA A 63 -17.20 -9.01 14.49
C ALA A 63 -16.17 -7.91 14.21
N HIS A 64 -16.56 -6.65 14.42
CA HIS A 64 -15.61 -5.55 14.46
C HIS A 64 -14.78 -5.62 15.74
N VAL A 65 -13.48 -5.36 15.62
CA VAL A 65 -12.55 -5.28 16.73
C VAL A 65 -11.94 -3.88 16.80
N ASP A 66 -11.69 -3.40 18.01
CA ASP A 66 -11.03 -2.10 18.20
C ASP A 66 -9.57 -2.20 17.74
N LEU A 67 -9.17 -1.23 16.91
CA LEU A 67 -7.80 -1.07 16.43
C LEU A 67 -7.24 0.28 16.89
N PRO A 68 -5.91 0.40 17.05
CA PRO A 68 -5.29 1.70 17.25
C PRO A 68 -5.70 2.68 16.16
N THR A 69 -5.98 3.92 16.56
CA THR A 69 -6.29 4.98 15.60
C THR A 69 -5.08 5.27 14.71
N TYR A 70 -5.33 5.83 13.53
CA TYR A 70 -4.28 6.20 12.58
C TYR A 70 -3.12 6.96 13.25
N ALA A 71 -1.90 6.48 13.02
CA ALA A 71 -0.69 7.07 13.58
C ALA A 71 -0.27 8.31 12.78
N PHE A 72 -0.93 9.44 13.03
CA PHE A 72 -0.60 10.72 12.38
C PHE A 72 0.90 11.06 12.52
N GLN A 73 1.52 11.37 11.38
CA GLN A 73 2.88 11.93 11.32
C GLN A 73 2.82 13.43 11.64
N ARG A 74 2.92 13.75 12.94
CA ARG A 74 2.68 15.11 13.46
C ARG A 74 3.88 16.02 13.18
N ARG A 75 3.58 17.25 12.79
CA ARG A 75 4.53 18.37 12.75
C ARG A 75 3.89 19.56 13.47
N HIS A 76 4.73 20.36 14.12
CA HIS A 76 4.28 21.57 14.77
C HIS A 76 4.09 22.66 13.71
N TYR A 77 2.85 23.12 13.54
CA TYR A 77 2.52 24.20 12.62
C TYR A 77 1.98 25.36 13.46
N TRP A 78 2.86 26.30 13.78
CA TRP A 78 2.51 27.55 14.46
C TRP A 78 3.08 28.73 13.67
N PRO A 79 2.32 29.82 13.46
CA PRO A 79 2.82 30.99 12.77
C PRO A 79 3.90 31.68 13.61
N GLU A 80 5.05 31.95 13.00
CA GLU A 80 6.08 32.81 13.60
C GLU A 80 5.69 34.28 13.37
N ALA A 81 5.79 35.11 14.42
CA ALA A 81 5.56 36.53 14.28
C ALA A 81 6.65 37.13 13.38
N LEU A 82 6.26 37.72 12.25
CA LEU A 82 7.16 38.55 11.45
C LEU A 82 7.59 39.73 12.32
N ALA A 83 8.89 39.85 12.60
CA ALA A 83 9.42 40.99 13.33
C ALA A 83 9.00 42.28 12.60
N ALA A 84 8.22 43.11 13.29
CA ALA A 84 7.84 44.41 12.75
C ALA A 84 9.11 45.24 12.52
N PRO A 85 9.29 45.89 11.35
CA PRO A 85 10.44 46.76 11.14
C PRO A 85 10.44 47.85 12.21
N ALA A 86 11.59 48.06 12.85
CA ALA A 86 11.76 49.11 13.84
C ALA A 86 11.33 50.44 13.21
N ALA A 87 10.28 51.05 13.76
CA ALA A 87 9.82 52.36 13.34
C ALA A 87 10.99 53.33 13.53
N GLY A 88 11.58 53.77 12.42
CA GLY A 88 12.62 54.78 12.44
C GLY A 88 12.02 56.05 13.04
N THR A 89 12.51 56.44 14.22
CA THR A 89 12.26 57.76 14.79
C THR A 89 12.83 58.78 13.83
N VAL A 90 11.94 59.52 13.16
CA VAL A 90 12.28 60.75 12.46
C VAL A 90 12.56 61.82 13.52
N ASP A 91 13.78 62.36 13.45
CA ASP A 91 14.29 63.53 14.19
C ASP A 91 13.41 64.78 13.96
#